data_AF-A0A9D4BVV4-F1
#
_entry.id   AF-A0A9D4BVV4-F1
#
_cell.length_a   1.000
_cell.length_b   1.000
_cell.length_c   1.000
_cell.angle_alpha   90.00
_cell.angle_beta   90.00
_cell.angle_gamma   90.00
#
_symmetry.space_group_name_H-M   'P 1'
#
loop_
_entity.id
_entity.type
_entity.pdbx_description
1 polymer ?
#
loop_
_entity_poly.entity_id
_entity_poly.type
_entity_poly.pdbx_seq_one_letter_code
_entity_poly.pdbx_strand_id
1 'polypeptide(L)' 'MPKITVSANEVQKLISNLKPDKAVGPDNIKHLVLKELRSQISPIITLLFQNKPVMSATRGHGHLDEKL' A
#
# COMPACT_ATOMS: atom_id res chain seq x y z
N MET A 1 1.87 11.27 -14.30
CA MET A 1 0.73 10.76 -13.48
C MET A 1 0.48 11.72 -12.33
N PRO A 2 -0.79 12.05 -12.02
CA PRO A 2 -1.11 12.87 -10.85
C PRO A 2 -0.67 12.19 -9.56
N LYS A 3 -0.30 12.99 -8.55
CA LYS A 3 0.11 12.49 -7.24
C LYS A 3 -1.11 11.94 -6.51
N ILE A 4 -1.23 10.62 -6.44
CA ILE A 4 -2.27 9.94 -5.67
C ILE A 4 -1.86 10.00 -4.20
N THR A 5 -2.76 10.52 -3.35
CA THR A 5 -2.59 10.51 -1.89
C THR A 5 -3.54 9.47 -1.32
N VAL A 6 -3.02 8.45 -0.65
CA VAL A 6 -3.83 7.42 0.01
C VAL A 6 -3.74 7.62 1.52
N SER A 7 -4.88 7.55 2.19
CA SER A 7 -4.99 7.64 3.64
C SER A 7 -5.55 6.34 4.20
N ALA A 8 -4.94 5.83 5.26
CA ALA A 8 -5.39 4.61 5.92
C ALA A 8 -6.83 4.73 6.44
N ASN A 9 -7.26 5.92 6.87
CA ASN A 9 -8.63 6.15 7.33
C ASN A 9 -9.65 6.00 6.18
N GLU A 10 -9.33 6.56 5.02
CA GLU A 10 -10.21 6.45 3.85
C GLU A 10 -10.24 5.01 3.33
N VAL A 11 -9.11 4.30 3.37
CA VAL A 11 -9.07 2.87 3.03
C VAL A 11 -9.94 2.04 3.99
N GLN A 12 -9.87 2.28 5.31
CA GLN A 12 -10.75 1.61 6.28
C GLN A 12 -12.22 1.86 6.00
N LYS A 13 -12.57 3.09 5.62
CA LYS A 13 -13.93 3.49 5.27
C LYS A 13 -14.42 2.75 4.02
N LEU A 14 -13.57 2.64 2.99
CA LEU A 14 -13.87 1.89 1.77
C LEU A 14 -14.12 0.40 2.06
N ILE A 15 -13.26 -0.23 2.87
CA ILE A 15 -13.41 -1.64 3.25
C ILE A 15 -14.70 -1.86 4.08
N SER A 16 -15.01 -0.94 5.00
CA SER A 16 -16.22 -1.03 5.83
C SER A 16 -17.50 -0.97 4.99
N ASN A 17 -17.45 -0.23 3.88
CA ASN A 17 -18.57 -0.03 2.96
C ASN A 17 -18.63 -1.08 1.83
N LEU A 18 -17.83 -2.15 1.87
CA LEU A 18 -17.95 -3.26 0.94
C LEU A 18 -19.36 -3.85 0.99
N LYS A 19 -19.98 -3.98 -0.17
CA LYS A 19 -21.34 -4.49 -0.27
C LYS A 19 -21.35 -6.03 -0.25
N PRO A 20 -22.29 -6.65 0.47
CA PRO A 20 -22.34 -8.11 0.62
C PRO A 20 -22.85 -8.84 -0.64
N ASP A 21 -23.54 -8.13 -1.53
CA ASP A 21 -24.08 -8.64 -2.80
C ASP A 21 -23.02 -8.81 -3.89
N LYS A 22 -21.79 -8.35 -3.64
CA LYS A 22 -20.68 -8.49 -4.60
C LYS A 22 -20.06 -9.87 -4.50
N ALA A 23 -19.85 -10.46 -5.69
CA ALA A 23 -19.11 -11.71 -5.81
C ALA A 23 -17.71 -11.57 -5.23
N VAL A 24 -17.26 -12.64 -4.57
CA VAL A 24 -15.89 -12.77 -4.09
C VAL A 24 -14.90 -12.78 -5.27
N GLY A 25 -13.73 -12.21 -5.06
CA GLY A 25 -12.66 -12.19 -6.06
C GLY A 25 -12.09 -13.59 -6.33
N PRO A 26 -11.10 -13.69 -7.24
CA PRO A 26 -10.40 -14.95 -7.52
C PRO A 26 -9.61 -15.50 -6.32
N ASP A 27 -9.36 -14.66 -5.32
CA ASP A 27 -8.79 -15.03 -4.02
C ASP A 27 -9.79 -15.72 -3.09
N ASN A 28 -11.08 -15.75 -3.46
CA ASN A 28 -12.19 -16.31 -2.69
C ASN A 28 -12.31 -15.74 -1.27
N ILE A 29 -11.82 -14.52 -1.04
CA ILE A 29 -11.89 -13.87 0.28
C ILE A 29 -13.26 -13.20 0.43
N LYS A 30 -14.01 -13.62 1.46
CA LYS A 30 -15.32 -13.03 1.77
C LYS A 30 -15.18 -11.60 2.27
N HIS A 31 -16.13 -10.75 1.90
CA HIS A 31 -16.20 -9.36 2.36
C HIS A 31 -16.21 -9.22 3.90
N LEU A 32 -16.77 -10.21 4.62
CA LEU A 32 -16.79 -10.22 6.09
C LEU A 32 -15.37 -10.25 6.68
N VAL A 33 -14.51 -11.13 6.15
CA VAL A 33 -13.12 -11.26 6.58
C VAL A 33 -12.35 -9.96 6.36
N LEU A 34 -12.56 -9.32 5.19
CA LEU A 34 -11.94 -8.02 4.90
C LEU A 34 -12.41 -6.93 5.88
N LYS A 35 -13.69 -6.93 6.28
CA LYS A 35 -14.23 -5.98 7.25
C LYS A 35 -13.66 -6.19 8.65
N GLU A 36 -13.48 -7.44 9.08
CA GLU A 36 -12.87 -7.77 10.37
C GLU A 36 -11.39 -7.36 10.41
N LEU A 37 -10.65 -7.60 9.32
CA LEU A 37 -9.23 -7.30 9.21
C LEU A 37 -8.92 -5.85 8.81
N ARG A 38 -9.94 -5.00 8.60
CA ARG A 38 -9.81 -3.65 8.02
C ARG A 38 -8.71 -2.81 8.66
N SER A 39 -8.58 -2.84 9.99
CA SER A 39 -7.59 -2.05 10.74
C SER A 39 -6.16 -2.50 10.45
N GLN A 40 -5.97 -3.79 10.20
CA GLN A 40 -4.67 -4.41 9.93
C GLN A 40 -4.26 -4.23 8.45
N ILE A 41 -5.20 -4.38 7.52
CA ILE A 41 -4.90 -4.32 6.07
C ILE A 41 -4.78 -2.90 5.53
N SER A 42 -5.49 -1.93 6.12
CA SER A 42 -5.50 -0.55 5.63
C SER A 42 -4.13 0.14 5.59
N PRO A 43 -3.24 0.03 6.60
CA PRO A 43 -1.90 0.59 6.50
C PRO A 43 -1.05 -0.08 5.41
N ILE A 44 -1.23 -1.39 5.18
CA ILE A 44 -0.52 -2.14 4.13
C ILE A 44 -0.97 -1.67 2.74
N ILE A 45 -2.28 -1.58 2.52
CA ILE A 45 -2.85 -1.05 1.27
C ILE A 45 -2.38 0.39 1.04
N THR A 46 -2.41 1.22 2.09
CA THR A 46 -1.88 2.59 2.00
C THR A 46 -0.44 2.58 1.54
N LEU A 47 0.41 1.72 2.11
CA LEU A 47 1.82 1.61 1.72
C LEU A 47 2.02 1.19 0.25
N LEU A 48 1.20 0.25 -0.25
CA LEU A 48 1.29 -0.24 -1.63
C LEU A 48 0.97 0.82 -2.67
N PHE A 49 0.02 1.71 -2.37
CA PHE A 49 -0.44 2.74 -3.30
C PHE A 49 0.17 4.12 -3.04
N GLN A 50 0.77 4.35 -1.86
CA GLN A 50 1.60 5.53 -1.63
C GLN A 50 2.88 5.33 -2.44
N ASN A 51 3.10 6.17 -3.45
CA ASN A 51 4.38 6.26 -4.15
C ASN A 51 5.48 6.64 -3.17
N LYS A 52 6.07 5.65 -2.49
CA LYS A 52 7.39 5.78 -1.92
C LYS A 52 8.35 5.40 -3.05
N PRO A 53 9.27 6.27 -3.46
CA PRO A 53 10.40 5.79 -4.25
C PRO A 53 11.00 4.66 -3.43
N VAL A 54 11.07 3.45 -4.01
CA VAL A 54 11.87 2.38 -3.46
C VAL A 54 13.24 3.02 -3.24
N MET A 55 13.64 3.22 -1.98
CA MET A 55 15.01 3.55 -1.68
C MET A 55 15.80 2.34 -2.16
N SER A 56 16.29 2.41 -3.39
CA SER A 56 17.34 1.55 -3.88
C SER A 56 18.53 1.80 -2.96
N ALA A 57 18.67 0.96 -1.95
CA ALA A 57 19.86 0.89 -1.14
C ALA A 57 20.99 0.33 -2.01
N THR A 58 21.61 1.21 -2.80
CA THR A 58 22.95 1.03 -3.38
C THR A 58 23.47 2.38 -3.87
N ARG A 59 23.95 3.21 -2.94
CA ARG A 59 24.96 4.21 -3.29
C ARG A 59 25.89 4.42 -2.09
N GLY A 60 27.13 3.98 -2.24
CA GLY A 60 28.21 4.41 -1.35
C GLY A 60 29.29 3.38 -1.06
N HIS A 61 30.02 2.89 -2.06
CA HIS A 61 31.46 2.68 -1.88
C HIS A 61 32.19 3.57 -2.89
N GLY A 62 32.93 4.53 -2.35
CA GLY A 62 33.50 5.66 -3.07
C GLY A 62 34.51 5.25 -4.12
N HIS A 63 34.41 5.90 -5.28
CA HIS A 63 35.49 5.98 -6.25
C HIS A 63 36.50 7.01 -5.73
N LEU A 64 37.77 6.61 -5.74
CA LEU A 64 38.93 7.41 -5.41
C LEU A 64 39.11 8.50 -6.48
N ASP A 65 39.17 9.77 -6.06
CA ASP A 65 39.76 10.83 -6.89
C ASP A 65 41.07 11.27 -6.22
N GLU A 66 42.16 10.79 -6.80
CA GLU A 66 43.51 11.34 -6.72
C GLU A 66 43.54 12.71 -7.43
N LYS A 67 44.27 13.68 -6.82
CA LYS A 67 44.75 15.01 -7.27
C LYS A 67 44.37 16.06 -6.21
N LEU A 68 45.26 16.84 -5.60
CA LEU A 68 46.59 17.36 -5.98
C LEU A 68 47.45 17.50 -4.71
#